data_AF-A0A8B8EZG5-F1
#
_entry.id   AF-A0A8B8EZG5-F1
#
_cell.length_a   1.000
_cell.length_b   1.000
_cell.length_c   1.000
_cell.angle_alpha   90.00
_cell.angle_beta   90.00
_cell.angle_gamma   90.00
#
_symmetry.space_group_name_H-M   'P 1'
#
loop_
_entity.id
_entity.type
_entity.pdbx_description
1 polymer ?
#
loop_
_entity_poly.entity_id
_entity_poly.type
_entity_poly.pdbx_seq_one_letter_code
_entity_poly.pdbx_strand_id
1 'polypeptide(L)'
;MGFSYKEILCSLAVNHGIIISLRTLKRLLSRQNLFRRKQYTDIIDVALFIYKQLRGSGCMHGYRWMHQKCVQKGMTISRTMVYILMQILDPEGIETRRKGRLKRRQYFAKGPNYLWHVDSYDKLKPFGLCISGCIDGFSRRIIWLNVYRTSSNPRVIAGYYMEAVQELLGCPRMVRGDMGTENGHIARMQTLLSGEESFLYGASMHNQRIESFWCTLRKECSQFWMDTLGSLKDRGYFTGSAVDTNLIQFCFSMLVQRE
;
A
#
# COMPACT_ATOMS: atom_id res chain seq x y z
N MET A 1 21.36 -26.95 15.79
CA MET A 1 22.13 -27.72 14.80
C MET A 1 21.16 -28.45 13.88
N GLY A 2 21.17 -28.11 12.59
CA GLY A 2 20.09 -28.44 11.64
C GLY A 2 20.34 -29.67 10.75
N PHE A 3 21.55 -30.21 10.71
CA PHE A 3 21.88 -31.32 9.81
C PHE A 3 21.14 -32.61 10.18
N SER A 4 20.64 -33.30 9.16
CA SER A 4 20.14 -34.67 9.20
C SER A 4 21.29 -35.65 9.36
N TYR A 5 20.99 -36.87 9.81
CA TYR A 5 22.01 -37.90 9.94
C TYR A 5 22.68 -38.21 8.60
N LYS A 6 21.98 -38.09 7.47
CA LYS A 6 22.57 -38.24 6.13
C LYS A 6 23.56 -37.13 5.82
N GLU A 7 23.21 -35.87 6.10
CA GLU A 7 24.11 -34.72 5.88
C GLU A 7 25.35 -34.79 6.78
N ILE A 8 25.20 -35.26 8.02
CA ILE A 8 26.34 -35.48 8.92
C ILE A 8 27.26 -36.58 8.37
N LEU A 9 26.70 -37.70 7.90
CA LEU A 9 27.48 -38.78 7.29
C LEU A 9 28.20 -38.33 6.02
N CYS A 10 27.52 -37.61 5.12
CA CYS A 10 28.14 -37.06 3.91
C CYS A 10 29.25 -36.06 4.26
N SER A 11 29.02 -35.16 5.22
CA SER A 11 30.05 -34.21 5.65
C SER A 11 31.28 -34.90 6.24
N LEU A 12 31.09 -35.94 7.05
CA LEU A 12 32.19 -36.75 7.59
C LEU A 12 32.98 -37.47 6.50
N ALA A 13 32.30 -38.02 5.49
CA ALA A 13 32.94 -38.71 4.39
C ALA A 13 33.71 -37.75 3.47
N VAL A 14 33.10 -36.61 3.08
CA VAL A 14 33.67 -35.67 2.11
C VAL A 14 34.73 -34.77 2.71
N ASN A 15 34.49 -34.20 3.90
CA ASN A 15 35.38 -33.19 4.46
C ASN A 15 36.47 -33.77 5.38
N HIS A 16 36.24 -34.97 5.90
CA HIS A 16 37.13 -35.57 6.90
C HIS A 16 37.59 -36.99 6.53
N GLY A 17 37.12 -37.57 5.42
CA GLY A 17 37.48 -38.93 5.00
C GLY A 17 36.98 -40.04 5.95
N ILE A 18 36.06 -39.71 6.87
CA ILE A 18 35.56 -40.64 7.90
C ILE A 18 34.30 -41.32 7.38
N ILE A 19 34.40 -42.62 7.05
CA ILE A 19 33.26 -43.44 6.63
C ILE A 19 32.79 -44.27 7.82
N ILE A 20 31.63 -43.91 8.38
CA ILE A 20 31.00 -44.64 9.49
C ILE A 20 29.56 -45.01 9.16
N SER A 21 29.07 -46.11 9.74
CA SER A 21 27.66 -46.48 9.61
C SER A 21 26.74 -45.52 10.36
N LEU A 22 25.47 -45.42 9.94
CA LEU A 22 24.43 -44.65 10.66
C LEU A 22 24.30 -45.10 12.12
N ARG A 23 24.45 -46.41 12.38
CA ARG A 23 24.42 -46.97 13.75
C ARG A 23 25.59 -46.45 14.58
N THR A 24 26.79 -46.40 14.01
CA THR A 24 27.99 -45.86 14.66
C THR A 24 27.82 -44.37 14.96
N LEU A 25 27.31 -43.58 14.00
CA LEU A 25 27.04 -42.16 14.20
C LEU A 25 26.04 -41.93 15.35
N LYS A 26 24.91 -42.65 15.36
CA LYS A 26 23.91 -42.53 16.44
C LYS A 26 24.50 -42.88 17.81
N ARG A 27 25.34 -43.93 17.89
CA ARG A 27 26.02 -44.33 19.13
C ARG A 27 26.99 -43.26 19.61
N LEU A 28 27.78 -42.66 18.72
CA LEU A 28 28.73 -41.59 19.06
C LEU A 28 28.01 -40.33 19.56
N LEU A 29 26.98 -39.89 18.83
CA LEU A 29 26.15 -38.75 19.23
C LEU A 29 25.51 -38.98 20.61
N SER A 30 25.01 -40.19 20.87
CA SER A 30 24.45 -40.56 22.17
C SER A 30 25.51 -40.57 23.29
N ARG A 31 26.72 -41.09 23.04
CA ARG A 31 27.82 -41.06 24.04
C ARG A 31 28.26 -39.64 24.38
N GLN A 32 28.14 -38.70 23.45
CA GLN A 32 28.49 -37.30 23.63
C GLN A 32 27.31 -36.41 24.06
N ASN A 33 26.14 -36.98 24.39
CA ASN A 33 24.92 -36.24 24.72
C ASN A 33 24.47 -35.22 23.64
N LEU A 34 24.84 -35.45 22.37
CA LEU A 34 24.48 -34.61 21.23
C LEU A 34 23.16 -35.08 20.62
N PHE A 35 22.06 -34.46 21.05
CA PHE A 35 20.73 -34.74 20.51
C PHE A 35 20.22 -33.56 19.69
N ARG A 36 19.34 -33.84 18.70
CA ARG A 36 18.47 -32.79 18.17
C ARG A 36 17.67 -32.21 19.33
N ARG A 37 17.39 -30.90 19.32
CA ARG A 37 16.62 -30.22 20.38
C ARG A 37 15.34 -31.02 20.67
N LYS A 38 15.27 -31.64 21.85
CA LYS A 38 14.13 -32.47 22.31
C LYS A 38 13.35 -31.82 23.45
N GLN A 39 13.93 -30.82 24.12
CA GLN A 39 13.25 -30.08 25.18
C GLN A 39 12.39 -29.00 24.53
N TYR A 40 11.15 -29.36 24.23
CA TYR A 40 10.13 -28.38 23.89
C TYR A 40 9.62 -27.73 25.17
N THR A 41 9.37 -26.42 25.11
CA THR A 41 8.65 -25.73 26.18
C THR A 41 7.23 -26.29 26.25
N ASP A 42 6.66 -26.34 27.45
CA ASP A 42 5.31 -26.81 27.65
C ASP A 42 4.30 -26.04 26.77
N ILE A 43 3.35 -26.77 26.19
CA ILE A 43 2.41 -26.20 25.22
C ILE A 43 1.52 -25.14 25.89
N ILE A 44 1.15 -25.32 27.17
CA ILE A 44 0.32 -24.40 27.92
C ILE A 44 1.07 -23.08 28.13
N ASP A 45 2.35 -23.14 28.50
CA ASP A 45 3.18 -21.94 28.68
C ASP A 45 3.30 -21.13 27.38
N VAL A 46 3.47 -21.82 26.24
CA VAL A 46 3.55 -21.17 24.94
C VAL A 46 2.18 -20.60 24.53
N ALA A 47 1.08 -21.33 24.78
CA ALA A 47 -0.27 -20.85 24.52
C ALA A 47 -0.60 -19.60 25.34
N LEU A 48 -0.26 -19.59 26.64
CA LEU A 48 -0.42 -18.42 27.52
C LEU A 48 0.40 -17.23 27.06
N PHE A 49 1.63 -17.45 26.58
CA PHE A 49 2.45 -16.38 26.02
C PHE A 49 1.84 -15.81 24.74
N ILE A 50 1.42 -16.66 23.80
CA ILE A 50 0.75 -16.23 22.56
C ILE A 50 -0.53 -15.46 22.89
N TYR A 51 -1.35 -15.98 23.81
CA TYR A 51 -2.58 -15.32 24.26
C TYR A 51 -2.32 -13.91 24.81
N LYS A 52 -1.29 -13.75 25.65
CA LYS A 52 -0.86 -12.43 26.15
C LYS A 52 -0.40 -11.51 25.01
N GLN A 53 0.34 -12.02 24.03
CA GLN A 53 0.78 -11.24 22.87
C GLN A 53 -0.39 -10.78 21.99
N LEU A 54 -1.42 -11.62 21.82
CA LEU A 54 -2.61 -11.32 21.03
C LEU A 54 -3.48 -10.23 21.66
N ARG A 55 -3.40 -10.00 22.98
CA ARG A 55 -4.08 -8.86 23.64
C ARG A 55 -3.39 -7.51 23.40
N GLY A 56 -2.20 -7.50 22.80
CA GLY A 56 -1.45 -6.29 22.45
C GLY A 56 -1.14 -6.20 20.96
N SER A 57 -0.05 -5.52 20.60
CA SER A 57 0.40 -5.38 19.20
C SER A 57 0.71 -6.71 18.51
N GLY A 58 0.86 -7.80 19.26
CA GLY A 58 1.07 -9.14 18.73
C GLY A 58 -0.12 -9.69 17.93
N CYS A 59 -1.33 -9.12 18.05
CA CYS A 59 -2.47 -9.47 17.19
C CYS A 59 -2.22 -9.20 15.70
N MET A 60 -1.34 -8.25 15.39
CA MET A 60 -0.98 -7.89 14.02
C MET A 60 0.05 -8.84 13.41
N HIS A 61 0.69 -9.70 14.21
CA HIS A 61 1.84 -10.49 13.81
C HIS A 61 1.39 -11.87 13.28
N GLY A 62 1.89 -12.26 12.11
CA GLY A 62 1.69 -13.61 11.59
C GLY A 62 2.49 -14.67 12.37
N TYR A 63 2.17 -15.95 12.17
CA TYR A 63 2.78 -17.07 12.91
C TYR A 63 4.31 -17.14 12.81
N ARG A 64 4.91 -16.69 11.70
CA ARG A 64 6.37 -16.63 11.54
C ARG A 64 6.99 -15.64 12.52
N TRP A 65 6.34 -14.49 12.71
CA TRP A 65 6.81 -13.47 13.63
C TRP A 65 6.46 -13.81 15.08
N MET A 66 5.30 -14.43 15.32
CA MET A 66 4.96 -14.98 16.63
C MET A 66 5.94 -16.07 17.07
N HIS A 67 6.39 -16.92 16.14
CA HIS A 67 7.44 -17.92 16.40
C HIS A 67 8.77 -17.25 16.79
N GLN A 68 9.19 -16.19 16.09
CA GLN A 68 10.37 -15.41 16.47
C GLN A 68 10.24 -14.82 17.88
N LYS A 69 9.06 -14.30 18.25
CA LYS A 69 8.81 -13.81 19.62
C LYS A 69 8.94 -14.91 20.67
N CYS A 70 8.45 -16.12 20.39
CA CYS A 70 8.63 -17.27 21.28
C CYS A 70 10.12 -17.60 21.46
N VAL A 71 10.88 -17.64 20.35
CA VAL A 71 12.33 -17.90 20.38
C VAL A 71 13.09 -16.83 21.15
N GLN A 72 12.78 -15.55 20.94
CA GLN A 72 13.39 -14.43 21.68
C GLN A 72 13.07 -14.48 23.18
N LYS A 73 11.91 -15.03 23.56
CA LYS A 73 11.54 -15.27 24.96
C LYS A 73 12.23 -16.50 25.57
N GLY A 74 13.06 -17.21 24.81
CA GLY A 74 13.77 -18.41 25.24
C GLY A 74 12.94 -19.70 25.10
N MET A 75 11.79 -19.66 24.45
CA MET A 75 10.93 -20.83 24.27
C MET A 75 11.42 -21.69 23.10
N THR A 76 11.39 -23.00 23.28
CA THR A 76 11.71 -23.97 22.23
C THR A 76 10.42 -24.58 21.70
N ILE A 77 9.96 -24.09 20.54
CA ILE A 77 8.74 -24.59 19.88
C ILE A 77 8.91 -24.63 18.36
N SER A 78 8.20 -25.57 17.71
CA SER A 78 8.17 -25.64 16.24
C SER A 78 7.27 -24.53 15.65
N ARG A 79 7.62 -24.05 14.46
CA ARG A 79 6.81 -23.08 13.71
C ARG A 79 5.40 -23.57 13.43
N THR A 80 5.28 -24.87 13.12
CA THR A 80 4.00 -25.53 12.87
C THR A 80 3.12 -25.50 14.11
N MET A 81 3.67 -25.75 15.29
CA MET A 81 2.89 -25.72 16.53
C MET A 81 2.42 -24.30 16.88
N VAL A 82 3.25 -23.28 16.65
CA VAL A 82 2.82 -21.87 16.79
C VAL A 82 1.68 -21.54 15.83
N TYR A 83 1.73 -22.03 14.60
CA TYR A 83 0.65 -21.85 13.63
C TYR A 83 -0.66 -22.50 14.12
N ILE A 84 -0.62 -23.75 14.60
CA ILE A 84 -1.80 -24.45 15.14
C ILE A 84 -2.37 -23.70 16.35
N LEU A 85 -1.51 -23.30 17.30
CA LEU A 85 -1.95 -22.52 18.47
C LEU A 85 -2.61 -21.20 18.06
N MET A 86 -2.09 -20.51 17.05
CA MET A 86 -2.73 -19.30 16.55
C MET A 86 -4.05 -19.56 15.83
N GLN A 87 -4.25 -20.71 15.18
CA GLN A 87 -5.57 -21.08 14.63
C GLN A 87 -6.62 -21.29 15.71
N ILE A 88 -6.20 -21.80 16.88
CA ILE A 88 -7.09 -22.01 18.01
C ILE A 88 -7.36 -20.67 18.74
N LEU A 89 -6.32 -19.85 18.94
CA LEU A 89 -6.40 -18.64 19.77
C LEU A 89 -6.85 -17.38 19.01
N ASP A 90 -6.63 -17.30 17.69
CA ASP A 90 -6.97 -16.15 16.84
C ASP A 90 -7.43 -16.61 15.43
N PRO A 91 -8.56 -17.35 15.34
CA PRO A 91 -9.09 -17.80 14.05
C PRO A 91 -9.45 -16.63 13.13
N GLU A 92 -10.08 -15.58 13.69
CA GLU A 92 -10.50 -14.39 12.94
C GLU A 92 -9.30 -13.59 12.39
N GLY A 93 -8.24 -13.39 13.18
CA GLY A 93 -7.06 -12.68 12.72
C GLY A 93 -6.28 -13.46 11.67
N ILE A 94 -6.27 -14.80 11.73
CA ILE A 94 -5.73 -15.63 10.65
C ILE A 94 -6.56 -15.50 9.38
N GLU A 95 -7.89 -15.56 9.48
CA GLU A 95 -8.77 -15.44 8.32
C GLU A 95 -8.65 -14.05 7.67
N THR A 96 -8.61 -13.00 8.49
CA THR A 96 -8.41 -11.62 8.06
C THR A 96 -7.07 -11.45 7.31
N ARG A 97 -5.99 -12.05 7.82
CA ARG A 97 -4.67 -12.03 7.18
C ARG A 97 -4.64 -12.87 5.90
N ARG A 98 -5.34 -14.00 5.86
CA ARG A 98 -5.46 -14.87 4.67
C ARG A 98 -6.20 -14.19 3.53
N LYS A 99 -7.17 -13.31 3.83
CA LYS A 99 -7.88 -12.49 2.84
C LYS A 99 -6.95 -11.48 2.13
N GLY A 100 -5.78 -11.16 2.68
CA GLY A 100 -4.82 -10.23 2.07
C GLY A 100 -5.34 -8.79 1.93
N ARG A 101 -6.41 -8.43 2.66
CA ARG A 101 -7.07 -7.13 2.54
C ARG A 101 -6.68 -6.24 3.71
N LEU A 102 -6.14 -5.06 3.40
CA LEU A 102 -5.91 -3.99 4.38
C LEU A 102 -7.23 -3.68 5.11
N LYS A 103 -7.18 -3.58 6.45
CA LYS A 103 -8.31 -3.14 7.28
C LYS A 103 -8.56 -1.65 6.97
N ARG A 104 -9.52 -1.37 6.09
CA ARG A 104 -9.86 0.00 5.66
C ARG A 104 -10.42 0.77 6.85
N ARG A 105 -9.89 1.97 7.12
CA ARG A 105 -10.51 2.92 8.07
C ARG A 105 -11.90 3.26 7.54
N GLN A 106 -12.92 3.29 8.41
CA GLN A 106 -14.22 3.82 8.01
C GLN A 106 -14.05 5.32 7.70
N TYR A 107 -14.27 5.69 6.44
CA TYR A 107 -14.33 7.08 6.03
C TYR A 107 -15.71 7.64 6.43
N PHE A 108 -15.71 8.77 7.12
CA PHE A 108 -16.92 9.48 7.54
C PHE A 108 -16.89 10.93 7.05
N ALA A 109 -17.98 11.37 6.42
CA ALA A 109 -18.23 12.77 6.07
C ALA A 109 -19.67 13.12 6.49
N LYS A 110 -19.90 14.37 6.92
CA LYS A 110 -21.18 14.78 7.53
C LYS A 110 -22.33 14.96 6.52
N GLY A 111 -22.04 14.99 5.23
CA GLY A 111 -23.02 15.16 4.15
C GLY A 111 -22.35 15.59 2.85
N PRO A 112 -23.13 15.74 1.75
CA PRO A 112 -22.63 16.29 0.49
C PRO A 112 -22.03 17.67 0.67
N ASN A 113 -20.99 18.00 -0.09
CA ASN A 113 -20.25 19.28 -0.04
C ASN A 113 -19.64 19.60 1.33
N TYR A 114 -19.57 18.63 2.25
CA TYR A 114 -18.91 18.83 3.53
C TYR A 114 -17.38 18.85 3.39
N LEU A 115 -16.85 17.96 2.56
CA LEU A 115 -15.41 17.85 2.30
C LEU A 115 -15.17 17.44 0.85
N TRP A 116 -14.55 18.32 0.08
CA TRP A 116 -14.05 18.02 -1.26
C TRP A 116 -12.59 17.57 -1.20
N HIS A 117 -12.25 16.50 -1.91
CA HIS A 117 -10.89 16.00 -2.04
C HIS A 117 -10.33 16.37 -3.41
N VAL A 118 -9.32 17.23 -3.42
CA VAL A 118 -8.64 17.72 -4.63
C VAL A 118 -7.26 17.06 -4.73
N ASP A 119 -6.91 16.62 -5.94
CA ASP A 119 -5.62 15.97 -6.21
C ASP A 119 -5.30 15.96 -7.71
N SER A 120 -4.01 15.77 -8.03
CA SER A 120 -3.48 15.68 -9.39
C SER A 120 -3.07 14.25 -9.72
N TYR A 121 -3.56 13.72 -10.85
CA TYR A 121 -3.19 12.42 -11.38
C TYR A 121 -2.08 12.55 -12.44
N ASP A 122 -0.88 12.13 -12.05
CA ASP A 122 0.37 12.40 -12.80
C ASP A 122 0.87 11.21 -13.65
N LYS A 123 0.08 10.15 -13.87
CA LYS A 123 0.58 8.96 -14.61
C LYS A 123 0.87 9.22 -16.09
N LEU A 124 0.23 10.22 -16.69
CA LEU A 124 0.46 10.62 -18.08
C LEU A 124 1.45 11.80 -18.20
N LYS A 125 1.97 12.30 -17.07
CA LYS A 125 2.91 13.42 -17.01
C LYS A 125 4.17 13.21 -17.85
N PRO A 126 4.74 12.00 -17.99
CA PRO A 126 5.86 11.76 -18.91
C PRO A 126 5.59 12.13 -20.37
N PHE A 127 4.31 12.22 -20.77
CA PHE A 127 3.86 12.62 -22.10
C PHE A 127 3.30 14.05 -22.14
N GLY A 128 3.44 14.80 -21.05
CA GLY A 128 2.95 16.18 -20.91
C GLY A 128 1.45 16.31 -20.64
N LEU A 129 0.79 15.25 -20.17
CA LEU A 129 -0.63 15.28 -19.80
C LEU A 129 -0.76 15.04 -18.29
N CYS A 130 -1.46 15.93 -17.60
CA CYS A 130 -1.87 15.76 -16.21
C CYS A 130 -3.40 15.77 -16.14
N ILE A 131 -3.98 15.17 -15.10
CA ILE A 131 -5.42 15.23 -14.86
C ILE A 131 -5.66 15.79 -13.47
N SER A 132 -6.40 16.89 -13.35
CA SER A 132 -6.83 17.43 -12.06
C SER A 132 -8.21 16.86 -11.74
N GLY A 133 -8.37 16.35 -10.52
CA GLY A 133 -9.66 15.86 -10.05
C GLY A 133 -10.10 16.51 -8.75
N CYS A 134 -11.42 16.57 -8.59
CA CYS A 134 -12.06 16.79 -7.30
C CYS A 134 -13.23 15.83 -7.13
N ILE A 135 -13.35 15.26 -5.93
CA ILE A 135 -14.44 14.36 -5.58
C ILE A 135 -15.05 14.77 -4.25
N ASP A 136 -16.39 14.73 -4.18
CA ASP A 136 -17.10 14.92 -2.92
C ASP A 136 -16.92 13.72 -2.00
N GLY A 137 -16.51 14.00 -0.76
CA GLY A 137 -16.16 12.98 0.23
C GLY A 137 -17.30 12.07 0.64
N PHE A 138 -18.53 12.60 0.63
CA PHE A 138 -19.74 11.90 1.07
C PHE A 138 -20.38 11.12 -0.08
N SER A 139 -20.79 11.82 -1.13
CA SER A 139 -21.55 11.25 -2.26
C SER A 139 -20.67 10.49 -3.26
N ARG A 140 -19.35 10.73 -3.24
CA ARG A 140 -18.41 10.27 -4.29
C ARG A 140 -18.68 10.85 -5.68
N ARG A 141 -19.50 11.90 -5.77
CA ARG A 141 -19.68 12.64 -7.02
C ARG A 141 -18.34 13.27 -7.41
N ILE A 142 -17.95 13.07 -8.66
CA ILE A 142 -16.84 13.82 -9.26
C ILE A 142 -17.34 15.24 -9.49
N ILE A 143 -16.65 16.20 -8.86
CA ILE A 143 -16.96 17.62 -8.98
C ILE A 143 -16.34 18.15 -10.27
N TRP A 144 -15.06 17.82 -10.52
CA TRP A 144 -14.41 18.04 -11.81
C TRP A 144 -13.38 16.95 -12.09
N LEU A 145 -13.09 16.75 -13.37
CA LEU A 145 -12.03 15.87 -13.85
C LEU A 145 -11.50 16.40 -15.18
N ASN A 146 -10.41 17.16 -15.13
CA ASN A 146 -9.93 17.94 -16.27
C ASN A 146 -8.50 17.57 -16.65
N VAL A 147 -8.29 17.29 -17.92
CA VAL A 147 -6.96 17.10 -18.53
C VAL A 147 -6.33 18.47 -18.74
N TYR A 148 -5.06 18.60 -18.34
CA TYR A 148 -4.33 19.86 -18.43
C TYR A 148 -2.84 19.62 -18.70
N ARG A 149 -2.16 20.66 -19.19
CA ARG A 149 -0.81 20.54 -19.77
C ARG A 149 0.32 20.51 -18.74
N THR A 150 0.20 21.25 -17.63
CA THR A 150 1.28 21.39 -16.65
C THR A 150 0.76 21.58 -15.24
N SER A 151 1.22 20.74 -14.32
CA SER A 151 0.98 20.81 -12.86
C SER A 151 1.55 22.06 -12.18
N SER A 152 2.26 22.94 -12.90
CA SER A 152 3.01 24.06 -12.33
C SER A 152 2.23 25.39 -12.28
N ASN A 153 1.06 25.50 -12.92
CA ASN A 153 0.26 26.73 -12.89
C ASN A 153 -0.93 26.61 -11.93
N PRO A 154 -0.85 27.15 -10.69
CA PRO A 154 -1.93 27.06 -9.71
C PRO A 154 -3.22 27.76 -10.16
N ARG A 155 -3.15 28.67 -11.15
CA ARG A 155 -4.34 29.38 -11.67
C ARG A 155 -5.30 28.45 -12.40
N VAL A 156 -4.79 27.38 -13.02
CA VAL A 156 -5.62 26.43 -13.77
C VAL A 156 -6.52 25.66 -12.82
N ILE A 157 -5.95 25.09 -11.75
CA ILE A 157 -6.71 24.34 -10.75
C ILE A 157 -7.67 25.27 -9.98
N ALA A 158 -7.23 26.50 -9.69
CA ALA A 158 -8.10 27.51 -9.11
C ALA A 158 -9.28 27.87 -10.03
N GLY A 159 -9.07 27.90 -11.35
CA GLY A 159 -10.13 28.08 -12.35
C GLY A 159 -11.19 26.97 -12.25
N TYR A 160 -10.77 25.70 -12.28
CA TYR A 160 -11.68 24.56 -12.12
C TYR A 160 -12.47 24.60 -10.82
N TYR A 161 -11.82 25.02 -9.73
CA TYR A 161 -12.48 25.20 -8.46
C TYR A 161 -13.58 26.27 -8.52
N MET A 162 -13.27 27.44 -9.09
CA MET A 162 -14.24 28.54 -9.21
C MET A 162 -15.40 28.20 -10.15
N GLU A 163 -15.11 27.55 -11.28
CA GLU A 163 -16.13 27.03 -12.21
C GLU A 163 -17.08 26.07 -11.47
N ALA A 164 -16.54 25.11 -10.72
CA ALA A 164 -17.34 24.16 -9.95
C ALA A 164 -18.21 24.83 -8.87
N VAL A 165 -17.67 25.82 -8.15
CA VAL A 165 -18.44 26.58 -7.15
C VAL A 165 -19.58 27.35 -7.81
N GLN A 166 -19.33 27.93 -8.99
CA GLN A 166 -20.34 28.67 -9.75
C GLN A 166 -21.43 27.73 -10.30
N GLU A 167 -21.07 26.60 -10.89
CA GLU A 167 -22.01 25.61 -11.43
C GLU A 167 -22.87 24.97 -10.35
N LEU A 168 -22.30 24.70 -9.17
CA LEU A 168 -23.02 24.11 -8.04
C LEU A 168 -23.79 25.15 -7.22
N LEU A 169 -23.67 26.44 -7.55
CA LEU A 169 -24.25 27.57 -6.80
C LEU A 169 -23.94 27.48 -5.30
N GLY A 170 -22.74 27.00 -4.95
CA GLY A 170 -22.39 26.68 -3.58
C GLY A 170 -20.93 26.26 -3.39
N CYS A 171 -20.38 26.64 -2.25
CA CYS A 171 -19.00 26.34 -1.84
C CYS A 171 -18.98 25.14 -0.88
N PRO A 172 -18.01 24.21 -0.99
CA PRO A 172 -17.84 23.17 0.02
C PRO A 172 -17.50 23.77 1.37
N ARG A 173 -17.89 23.10 2.45
CA ARG A 173 -17.53 23.54 3.81
C ARG A 173 -16.03 23.40 4.06
N MET A 174 -15.41 22.36 3.51
CA MET A 174 -13.98 22.14 3.58
C MET A 174 -13.44 21.60 2.26
N VAL A 175 -12.21 21.96 1.94
CA VAL A 175 -11.44 21.34 0.87
C VAL A 175 -10.21 20.68 1.48
N ARG A 176 -9.85 19.50 0.99
CA ARG A 176 -8.58 18.84 1.32
C ARG A 176 -7.75 18.66 0.07
N GLY A 177 -6.49 19.08 0.17
CA GLY A 177 -5.46 18.86 -0.83
C GLY A 177 -4.14 18.53 -0.16
N ASP A 178 -3.16 18.19 -0.98
CA ASP A 178 -1.78 18.07 -0.52
C ASP A 178 -1.15 19.46 -0.29
N MET A 179 0.06 19.47 0.28
CA MET A 179 0.87 20.70 0.43
C MET A 179 1.60 21.06 -0.88
N GLY A 180 0.95 20.86 -2.02
CA GLY A 180 1.46 21.29 -3.32
C GLY A 180 1.33 22.79 -3.53
N THR A 181 2.30 23.40 -4.23
CA THR A 181 2.23 24.81 -4.63
C THR A 181 1.04 25.09 -5.55
N GLU A 182 0.58 24.06 -6.27
CA GLU A 182 -0.58 24.11 -7.16
C GLU A 182 -1.91 24.42 -6.45
N ASN A 183 -2.05 23.99 -5.19
CA ASN A 183 -3.30 24.09 -4.42
C ASN A 183 -3.39 25.37 -3.57
N GLY A 184 -2.32 26.18 -3.52
CA GLY A 184 -2.27 27.38 -2.70
C GLY A 184 -3.32 28.43 -3.06
N HIS A 185 -3.73 28.51 -4.34
CA HIS A 185 -4.82 29.41 -4.75
C HIS A 185 -6.19 28.91 -4.30
N ILE A 186 -6.47 27.61 -4.38
CA ILE A 186 -7.71 27.02 -3.86
C ILE A 186 -7.80 27.25 -2.36
N ALA A 187 -6.71 27.05 -1.61
CA ALA A 187 -6.69 27.29 -0.18
C ALA A 187 -7.11 28.73 0.15
N ARG A 188 -6.55 29.73 -0.54
CA ARG A 188 -6.92 31.14 -0.35
C ARG A 188 -8.38 31.43 -0.72
N MET A 189 -8.86 30.90 -1.85
CA MET A 189 -10.25 31.07 -2.28
C MET A 189 -11.23 30.42 -1.31
N GLN A 190 -10.93 29.21 -0.85
CA GLN A 190 -11.73 28.47 0.13
C GLN A 190 -11.79 29.23 1.46
N THR A 191 -10.66 29.77 1.93
CA THR A 191 -10.64 30.61 3.14
C THR A 191 -11.51 31.85 3.00
N LEU A 192 -11.48 32.51 1.84
CA LEU A 192 -12.32 33.68 1.57
C LEU A 192 -13.82 33.32 1.56
N LEU A 193 -14.19 32.19 0.95
CA LEU A 193 -15.59 31.81 0.75
C LEU A 193 -16.24 31.12 1.96
N SER A 194 -15.46 30.34 2.73
CA SER A 194 -15.97 29.48 3.81
C SER A 194 -15.37 29.76 5.20
N GLY A 195 -14.47 30.73 5.31
CA GLY A 195 -13.84 31.15 6.57
C GLY A 195 -12.49 30.48 6.84
N GLU A 196 -11.85 30.87 7.95
CA GLU A 196 -10.55 30.32 8.36
C GLU A 196 -10.62 28.80 8.63
N GLU A 197 -9.47 28.13 8.48
CA GLU A 197 -9.33 26.66 8.66
C GLU A 197 -10.18 25.78 7.72
N SER A 198 -10.81 26.36 6.70
CA SER A 198 -11.64 25.65 5.73
C SER A 198 -10.85 24.85 4.67
N PHE A 199 -9.51 24.97 4.65
CA PHE A 199 -8.63 24.14 3.83
C PHE A 199 -7.76 23.23 4.69
N LEU A 200 -7.87 21.92 4.47
CA LEU A 200 -7.13 20.89 5.19
C LEU A 200 -5.95 20.44 4.34
N TYR A 201 -4.73 20.77 4.78
CA TYR A 201 -3.54 20.15 4.25
C TYR A 201 -3.37 18.74 4.81
N GLY A 202 -3.15 17.76 3.95
CA GLY A 202 -2.90 16.38 4.40
C GLY A 202 -2.10 15.58 3.39
N ALA A 203 -1.32 14.63 3.90
CA ALA A 203 -0.67 13.63 3.05
C ALA A 203 -1.69 12.86 2.20
N SER A 204 -1.27 12.32 1.06
CA SER A 204 -2.11 11.52 0.14
C SER A 204 -2.93 10.43 0.85
N MET A 205 -2.40 9.83 1.92
CA MET A 205 -3.12 8.86 2.77
C MET A 205 -4.43 9.37 3.38
N HIS A 206 -4.61 10.69 3.47
CA HIS A 206 -5.84 11.35 3.94
C HIS A 206 -6.77 11.78 2.80
N ASN A 207 -6.29 11.76 1.55
CA ASN A 207 -7.06 11.98 0.31
C ASN A 207 -7.67 10.68 -0.23
N GLN A 208 -8.20 9.85 0.68
CA GLN A 208 -8.61 8.48 0.39
C GLN A 208 -9.65 8.35 -0.72
N ARG A 209 -10.55 9.33 -0.87
CA ARG A 209 -11.65 9.26 -1.85
C ARG A 209 -11.13 9.43 -3.27
N ILE A 210 -10.32 10.45 -3.49
CA ILE A 210 -9.73 10.73 -4.81
C ILE A 210 -8.66 9.70 -5.17
N GLU A 211 -7.84 9.27 -4.21
CA GLU A 211 -6.88 8.18 -4.41
C GLU A 211 -7.56 6.84 -4.75
N SER A 212 -8.68 6.53 -4.10
CA SER A 212 -9.49 5.38 -4.48
C SER A 212 -10.07 5.53 -5.88
N PHE A 213 -10.45 6.74 -6.29
CA PHE A 213 -10.94 7.01 -7.64
C PHE A 213 -9.82 6.84 -8.68
N TRP A 214 -8.61 7.32 -8.41
CA TRP A 214 -7.43 7.09 -9.26
C TRP A 214 -7.11 5.62 -9.50
N CYS A 215 -7.34 4.77 -8.50
CA CYS A 215 -7.21 3.34 -8.67
C CYS A 215 -8.24 2.77 -9.67
N THR A 216 -9.46 3.31 -9.69
CA THR A 216 -10.50 2.96 -10.67
C THR A 216 -10.16 3.54 -12.03
N LEU A 217 -9.89 4.84 -12.13
CA LEU A 217 -9.53 5.52 -13.37
C LEU A 217 -8.37 4.81 -14.08
N ARG A 218 -7.37 4.36 -13.31
CA ARG A 218 -6.26 3.58 -13.86
C ARG A 218 -6.69 2.28 -14.49
N LYS A 219 -7.48 1.48 -13.77
CA LYS A 219 -7.88 0.15 -14.23
C LYS A 219 -8.82 0.21 -15.43
N GLU A 220 -9.74 1.16 -15.41
CA GLU A 220 -10.83 1.22 -16.38
C GLU A 220 -10.50 2.07 -17.61
N CYS A 221 -9.55 3.01 -17.51
CA CYS A 221 -9.26 3.96 -18.60
C CYS A 221 -7.76 4.21 -18.79
N SER A 222 -7.09 4.84 -17.82
CA SER A 222 -5.79 5.48 -18.11
C SER A 222 -4.65 4.49 -18.39
N GLN A 223 -4.77 3.21 -18.02
CA GLN A 223 -3.78 2.19 -18.41
C GLN A 223 -3.70 2.03 -19.94
N PHE A 224 -4.83 2.12 -20.66
CA PHE A 224 -4.85 2.11 -22.12
C PHE A 224 -4.05 3.27 -22.71
N TRP A 225 -4.24 4.48 -22.18
CA TRP A 225 -3.50 5.67 -22.62
C TRP A 225 -2.01 5.59 -22.29
N MET A 226 -1.67 5.06 -21.12
CA MET A 226 -0.27 4.80 -20.75
C MET A 226 0.41 3.84 -21.74
N ASP A 227 -0.26 2.74 -22.11
CA ASP A 227 0.29 1.74 -23.02
C ASP A 227 0.36 2.28 -24.45
N THR A 228 -0.66 3.01 -24.90
CA THR A 228 -0.72 3.64 -26.23
C THR A 228 0.39 4.66 -26.41
N LEU A 229 0.53 5.61 -25.49
CA LEU A 229 1.59 6.63 -25.53
C LEU A 229 2.97 6.02 -25.27
N GLY A 230 3.04 4.99 -24.42
CA GLY A 230 4.25 4.20 -24.20
C GLY A 230 4.77 3.56 -25.50
N SER A 231 3.87 3.02 -26.33
CA SER A 231 4.25 2.42 -27.61
C SER A 231 4.89 3.42 -28.58
N LEU A 232 4.53 4.71 -28.52
CA LEU A 232 5.16 5.75 -29.33
C LEU A 232 6.62 5.94 -28.92
N LYS A 233 6.91 5.88 -27.61
CA LYS A 233 8.26 5.93 -27.09
C LYS A 233 9.07 4.70 -27.51
N ASP A 234 8.49 3.51 -27.38
CA ASP A 234 9.16 2.25 -27.72
C ASP A 234 9.52 2.15 -29.22
N ARG A 235 8.71 2.77 -30.08
CA ARG A 235 8.96 2.85 -31.54
C ARG A 235 9.85 4.02 -31.96
N GLY A 236 10.28 4.86 -31.02
CA GLY A 236 11.12 6.03 -31.32
C GLY A 236 10.38 7.25 -31.87
N TYR A 237 9.04 7.27 -31.83
CA TYR A 237 8.22 8.41 -32.24
C TYR A 237 8.03 9.46 -31.13
N PHE A 238 8.47 9.16 -29.91
CA PHE A 238 8.44 10.10 -28.79
C PHE A 238 9.77 10.05 -28.04
N THR A 239 10.51 11.15 -28.12
CA THR A 239 11.79 11.35 -27.43
C THR A 239 11.64 12.14 -26.12
N GLY A 240 10.46 12.74 -25.89
CA GLY A 240 10.22 13.66 -24.77
C GLY A 240 10.68 15.08 -25.06
N SER A 241 10.97 15.41 -26.32
CA SER A 241 11.28 16.77 -26.74
C SER A 241 10.08 17.70 -26.49
N ALA A 242 10.34 19.02 -26.44
CA ALA A 242 9.27 20.00 -26.34
C ALA A 242 8.29 19.90 -27.53
N VAL A 243 8.78 19.58 -28.73
CA VAL A 243 7.94 19.40 -29.91
C VAL A 243 7.03 18.17 -29.72
N ASP A 244 7.60 17.04 -29.32
CA ASP A 244 6.84 15.80 -29.12
C ASP A 244 5.76 16.00 -28.05
N THR A 245 6.12 16.64 -26.95
CA THR A 245 5.20 16.93 -25.84
C THR A 245 4.05 17.82 -26.29
N ASN A 246 4.33 18.88 -27.06
CA ASN A 246 3.28 19.76 -27.60
C ASN A 246 2.40 19.02 -28.62
N LEU A 247 2.96 18.13 -29.44
CA LEU A 247 2.19 17.30 -30.37
C LEU A 247 1.27 16.34 -29.62
N ILE A 248 1.77 15.68 -28.56
CA ILE A 248 0.91 14.83 -27.73
C ILE A 248 -0.22 15.64 -27.10
N GLN A 249 0.10 16.80 -26.52
CA GLN A 249 -0.90 17.69 -25.94
C GLN A 249 -1.93 18.15 -26.97
N PHE A 250 -1.51 18.47 -28.19
CA PHE A 250 -2.42 18.90 -29.26
C PHE A 250 -3.33 17.77 -29.73
N CYS A 251 -2.77 16.60 -30.02
CA CYS A 251 -3.50 15.48 -30.61
C CYS A 251 -4.36 14.70 -29.60
N PHE A 252 -3.88 14.54 -28.36
CA PHE A 252 -4.46 13.59 -27.41
C PHE A 252 -5.20 14.22 -26.24
N SER A 253 -4.99 15.50 -25.88
CA SER A 253 -5.66 16.08 -24.69
C SER A 253 -7.19 15.98 -24.78
N MET A 254 -7.77 16.30 -25.93
CA MET A 254 -9.23 16.23 -26.13
C MET A 254 -9.76 14.80 -26.17
N LEU A 255 -8.95 13.85 -26.64
CA LEU A 255 -9.33 12.44 -26.66
C LEU A 255 -9.37 11.89 -25.23
N VAL A 256 -8.32 12.13 -24.46
CA VAL A 256 -8.23 11.73 -23.05
C VAL A 256 -9.30 12.41 -22.19
N GLN A 257 -9.67 13.65 -22.49
CA GLN A 257 -10.72 14.37 -21.75
C GLN A 257 -12.13 13.82 -22.00
N ARG A 258 -12.38 13.26 -23.19
CA ARG A 258 -13.71 12.81 -23.61
C ARG A 258 -14.04 11.41 -23.10
N GLU A 259 -13.04 10.56 -22.93
CA GLU A 259 -13.19 9.20 -22.38
C GLU A 259 -13.40 9.19 -20.86
#